data_AF-A0A3N5RSD3-F1
#
_entry.id   AF-A0A3N5RSD3-F1
#
_cell.length_a   1.000
_cell.length_b   1.000
_cell.length_c   1.000
_cell.angle_alpha   90.00
_cell.angle_beta   90.00
_cell.angle_gamma   90.00
#
_symmetry.space_group_name_H-M   'P 1'
#
loop_
_entity.id
_entity.type
_entity.pdbx_description
1 polymer ?
#
loop_
_entity_poly.entity_id
_entity_poly.type
_entity_poly.pdbx_seq_one_letter_code
_entity_poly.pdbx_strand_id
1 'polypeptide(L)' 'MKNPWLEIPLCDYEGHRALPQVAQARLLADVFARALGRYSPESVAVLGCAGGSGFERIDPETI' A
#
# COMPACT_ATOMS: atom_id res chain seq x y z
N MET A 1 28.84 6.26 2.97
CA MET A 1 28.07 5.01 2.89
C MET A 1 26.90 5.23 1.97
N LYS A 2 26.59 4.27 1.10
CA LYS A 2 25.33 4.29 0.32
C LYS A 2 24.16 3.93 1.24
N ASN A 3 23.00 4.54 1.02
CA ASN A 3 21.80 4.23 1.79
C ASN A 3 21.25 2.87 1.32
N PRO A 4 21.20 1.84 2.18
CA PRO A 4 20.73 0.51 1.78
C PRO A 4 19.27 0.53 1.28
N TRP A 5 18.44 1.45 1.76
CA TRP A 5 17.06 1.61 1.31
C TRP A 5 16.91 2.03 -0.15
N LEU A 6 17.97 2.51 -0.79
CA LEU A 6 17.97 2.87 -2.21
C LEU A 6 18.35 1.71 -3.13
N GLU A 7 18.88 0.61 -2.58
CA GLU A 7 19.38 -0.54 -3.36
C GLU A 7 18.60 -1.84 -3.08
N ILE A 8 17.68 -1.85 -2.10
CA ILE A 8 16.82 -3.02 -1.82
C ILE A 8 15.84 -3.23 -2.99
N PRO A 9 15.79 -4.44 -3.58
CA PRO A 9 14.80 -4.78 -4.59
C PRO A 9 13.36 -4.58 -4.07
N LEU A 10 12.46 -4.09 -4.93
CA LEU A 10 11.08 -3.84 -4.53
C LEU A 10 10.39 -5.10 -3.99
N CYS A 11 10.66 -6.27 -4.59
CA CYS A 11 10.10 -7.55 -4.15
C CYS A 11 10.52 -7.93 -2.72
N ASP A 12 11.74 -7.57 -2.32
CA ASP A 12 12.25 -7.87 -0.98
C ASP A 12 11.61 -6.93 0.05
N TYR A 13 11.51 -5.65 -0.31
CA TYR A 13 10.83 -4.65 0.52
C TYR A 13 9.35 -4.97 0.72
N GLU A 14 8.59 -5.17 -0.36
CA GLU A 14 7.16 -5.47 -0.28
C GLU A 14 6.90 -6.88 0.28
N GLY A 15 7.74 -7.86 -0.05
CA GLY A 15 7.71 -9.20 0.52
C GLY A 15 7.86 -9.18 2.05
N HIS A 16 8.83 -8.41 2.57
CA HIS A 16 8.97 -8.21 4.01
C HIS A 16 7.72 -7.59 4.63
N ARG A 17 7.13 -6.56 4.00
CA ARG A 17 5.90 -5.90 4.47
C ARG A 17 4.68 -6.82 4.50
N ALA A 18 4.65 -7.82 3.62
CA ALA A 18 3.58 -8.80 3.51
C ALA A 18 3.70 -9.97 4.50
N LEU A 19 4.87 -10.18 5.11
CA LEU A 19 5.09 -11.25 6.08
C LEU A 19 4.07 -11.18 7.24
N PRO A 20 3.46 -12.30 7.67
CA PRO A 20 2.43 -12.27 8.73
C PRO A 20 2.89 -11.63 10.05
N GLN A 21 4.17 -11.77 10.40
CA GLN A 21 4.77 -11.19 11.60
C GLN A 21 5.02 -9.68 11.49
N VAL A 22 5.08 -9.14 10.26
CA VAL A 22 5.25 -7.70 9.99
C VAL A 22 3.89 -7.06 9.73
N ALA A 23 3.07 -7.70 8.89
CA ALA A 23 1.68 -7.37 8.55
C ALA A 23 1.41 -5.93 8.09
N GLN A 24 2.46 -5.16 7.75
CA GLN A 24 2.34 -3.75 7.41
C GLN A 24 1.52 -3.54 6.14
N ALA A 25 1.72 -4.38 5.12
CA ALA A 25 0.95 -4.31 3.87
C ALA A 25 -0.56 -4.50 4.14
N ARG A 26 -0.92 -5.53 4.92
CA ARG A 26 -2.32 -5.79 5.30
C ARG A 26 -2.93 -4.63 6.07
N LEU A 27 -2.22 -4.14 7.10
CA LEU A 27 -2.70 -3.04 7.94
C LEU A 27 -2.99 -1.79 7.10
N LEU A 28 -2.07 -1.40 6.23
CA LEU A 28 -2.23 -0.21 5.39
C LEU A 28 -3.36 -0.38 4.37
N ALA A 29 -3.47 -1.55 3.73
CA ALA A 29 -4.56 -1.85 2.81
C ALA A 29 -5.94 -1.76 3.50
N ASP A 30 -6.06 -2.30 4.72
CA ASP A 30 -7.30 -2.27 5.49
C ASP A 30 -7.67 -0.85 5.94
N VAL A 31 -6.69 -0.05 6.38
CA VAL A 31 -6.91 1.35 6.77
C VAL A 31 -7.32 2.18 5.55
N PHE A 32 -6.66 1.98 4.42
CA PHE A 32 -6.97 2.69 3.18
C PHE A 32 -8.38 2.38 2.69
N ALA A 33 -8.76 1.10 2.63
CA ALA A 33 -10.11 0.69 2.25
C ALA A 33 -11.19 1.30 3.15
N ARG A 34 -10.95 1.33 4.48
CA ARG A 34 -11.85 1.97 5.44
C ARG A 34 -11.95 3.47 5.21
N ALA A 35 -10.85 4.15 4.90
CA ALA A 35 -10.85 5.58 4.64
C ALA A 35 -11.65 5.90 3.35
N LEU A 36 -11.40 5.16 2.26
CA LEU A 36 -12.15 5.32 1.01
C LEU A 36 -13.66 5.13 1.22
N GLY A 37 -14.05 4.03 1.88
CA GLY A 37 -15.48 3.76 2.12
C GLY A 37 -16.14 4.73 3.10
N ARG A 38 -15.40 5.29 4.07
CA ARG A 38 -15.94 6.23 5.05
C ARG A 38 -16.16 7.62 4.47
N TYR A 39 -15.22 8.10 3.65
CA TYR A 39 -15.21 9.49 3.19
C TYR A 39 -15.71 9.65 1.76
N SER A 40 -15.72 8.58 0.97
CA SER A 40 -16.16 8.55 -0.43
C SER A 40 -15.69 9.78 -1.24
N PRO A 41 -14.37 10.07 -1.25
CA PRO A 41 -13.85 11.23 -1.96
C PRO A 41 -14.00 11.06 -3.47
N GLU A 42 -14.22 12.16 -4.18
CA GLU A 42 -14.27 12.18 -5.67
C GLU A 42 -12.91 11.85 -6.31
N SER A 43 -11.80 12.16 -5.63
CA SER A 43 -10.46 11.81 -6.11
C SER A 43 -9.49 11.59 -4.96
N VAL A 44 -8.48 10.76 -5.20
CA VAL A 44 -7.45 10.41 -4.20
C VAL A 44 -6.07 10.41 -4.84
N ALA A 45 -5.13 11.12 -4.23
CA ALA A 45 -3.72 11.03 -4.56
C ALA A 45 -3.02 10.03 -3.64
N VAL A 46 -2.40 8.99 -4.19
CA VAL A 46 -1.62 8.02 -3.42
C VAL A 46 -0.14 8.19 -3.76
N LEU A 47 0.63 8.63 -2.77
CA LEU A 47 2.07 8.86 -2.91
C LEU A 47 2.85 7.62 -2.49
N GLY A 48 3.97 7.36 -3.16
CA GLY A 48 4.83 6.21 -2.84
C GLY A 48 4.16 4.86 -3.11
N CYS A 49 3.25 4.79 -4.09
CA CYS A 49 2.46 3.59 -4.42
C CYS A 49 3.21 2.56 -5.28
N ALA A 50 4.54 2.45 -5.16
CA ALA A 50 5.43 1.75 -6.10
C ALA A 50 4.84 0.47 -6.73
N GLY A 51 4.74 -0.64 -5.99
CA GLY A 51 4.17 -1.90 -6.49
C GLY A 51 2.64 -1.99 -6.43
N GLY A 52 1.96 -0.92 -6.04
CA GLY A 52 0.49 -0.87 -5.99
C GLY A 52 -0.16 -1.68 -4.86
N SER A 53 0.60 -2.16 -3.86
CA SER A 53 0.05 -2.92 -2.73
C SER A 53 -1.06 -2.15 -2.01
N GLY A 54 -2.23 -2.79 -1.88
CA GLY A 54 -3.44 -2.23 -1.25
C GLY A 54 -4.48 -1.72 -2.25
N PHE A 55 -4.15 -1.58 -3.54
CA PHE A 55 -5.10 -1.14 -4.56
C PHE A 55 -6.12 -2.20 -4.94
N GLU A 56 -5.83 -3.48 -4.68
CA GLU A 56 -6.79 -4.58 -4.80
C GLU A 56 -8.01 -4.43 -3.86
N ARG A 57 -7.95 -3.50 -2.90
CA ARG A 57 -9.06 -3.17 -1.99
C ARG A 57 -9.96 -2.04 -2.51
N ILE A 58 -9.57 -1.37 -3.59
CA ILE A 58 -10.35 -0.31 -4.21
C ILE A 58 -11.44 -0.94 -5.05
N ASP A 59 -12.68 -0.52 -4.88
CA ASP A 59 -13.78 -0.90 -5.75
C ASP A 59 -13.67 -0.12 -7.09
N PRO A 60 -13.41 -0.80 -8.23
CA PRO A 60 -13.26 -0.14 -9.51
C PRO A 60 -14.56 0.51 -10.03
N GLU A 61 -15.71 0.13 -9.50
CA GLU A 61 -17.01 0.71 -9.87
C GLU A 61 -17.34 1.98 -9.08
N THR A 62 -16.51 2.32 -8.08
CA THR A 62 -16.71 3.50 -7.21
C THR A 62 -15.73 4.64 -7.54
N ILE A 63 -14.85 4.48 -8.54
CA ILE A 63 -13.94 5.51 -9.05
C ILE A 63 -14.33 5.91 -10.47
#